data_AF-A0A9W7MG38-F1
#
_entry.id   AF-A0A9W7MG38-F1
#
_cell.length_a   1.000
_cell.length_b   1.000
_cell.length_c   1.000
_cell.angle_alpha   90.00
_cell.angle_beta   90.00
_cell.angle_gamma   90.00
#
_symmetry.space_group_name_H-M   'P 1'
#
loop_
_entity.id
_entity.type
_entity.pdbx_description
1 polymer ?
#
loop_
_entity_poly.entity_id
_entity_poly.type
_entity_poly.pdbx_seq_one_letter_code
_entity_poly.pdbx_strand_id
1 'polypeptide(L)'
;MENALRACCKGIKIGKILIHREGDNGQQLIYEKLPQDISERHVLLLDPILGTGNSAVQAISLLIKKGVPESNIIFLNLISAPQGVHVVCKSFPRVKIVTSEIDIGLNEDFRVVPGMGEFGDRYFGTDDDDDSQQVVAPAQLSDQGC
;
A
#
# COMPACT_ATOMS: atom_id res chain seq x y z
N MET A 1 2.50 5.82 -9.29
CA MET A 1 2.56 7.15 -8.62
C MET A 1 3.81 7.96 -8.99
N GLU A 2 5.00 7.36 -9.11
CA GLU A 2 6.25 8.08 -9.47
C GLU A 2 6.12 8.96 -10.74
N ASN A 3 5.55 8.41 -11.81
CA ASN A 3 5.40 9.13 -13.10
C ASN A 3 4.56 10.40 -12.97
N ALA A 4 3.43 10.33 -12.24
CA ALA A 4 2.57 11.48 -12.01
C ALA A 4 3.29 12.57 -11.21
N LEU A 5 4.07 12.18 -10.19
CA LEU A 5 4.84 13.13 -9.40
C LEU A 5 5.92 13.83 -10.23
N ARG A 6 6.63 13.09 -11.11
CA ARG A 6 7.62 13.67 -12.03
C ARG A 6 7.00 14.60 -13.07
N ALA A 7 5.77 14.35 -13.48
CA ALA A 7 5.06 15.21 -14.43
C ALA A 7 4.77 16.61 -13.85
N CYS A 8 4.42 16.67 -12.56
CA CYS A 8 4.14 17.94 -11.87
C CYS A 8 5.39 18.60 -11.27
N CYS A 9 6.36 17.80 -10.80
CA CYS A 9 7.56 18.27 -10.09
C CYS A 9 8.83 17.84 -10.84
N LYS A 10 9.23 18.63 -11.84
CA LYS A 10 10.44 18.36 -12.63
C LYS A 10 11.69 18.35 -11.74
N GLY A 11 12.53 17.32 -11.89
CA GLY A 11 13.79 17.20 -11.15
C GLY A 11 13.67 16.71 -9.71
N ILE A 12 12.49 16.27 -9.27
CA ILE A 12 12.31 15.68 -7.94
C ILE A 12 13.20 14.43 -7.77
N LYS A 13 13.92 14.35 -6.64
CA LYS A 13 14.73 13.18 -6.29
C LYS A 13 13.80 12.04 -5.87
N ILE A 14 14.03 10.84 -6.40
CA ILE A 14 13.25 9.64 -6.06
C ILE A 14 14.11 8.69 -5.23
N GLY A 15 13.60 8.34 -4.05
CA GLY A 15 14.08 7.20 -3.27
C GLY A 15 13.15 6.00 -3.47
N LYS A 16 13.69 4.79 -3.32
CA LYS A 16 12.90 3.54 -3.35
C LYS A 16 13.12 2.76 -2.06
N ILE A 17 12.03 2.27 -1.50
CA ILE A 17 12.03 1.33 -0.38
C ILE A 17 11.19 0.14 -0.86
N LEU A 18 11.76 -1.05 -0.80
CA LEU A 18 11.06 -2.30 -1.01
C LEU A 18 10.96 -2.97 0.36
N ILE A 19 9.75 -3.30 0.76
CA ILE A 19 9.46 -4.04 1.98
C ILE A 19 8.80 -5.33 1.55
N HIS A 20 9.45 -6.45 1.81
CA HIS A 20 8.90 -7.77 1.55
C HIS A 20 8.94 -8.60 2.83
N ARG A 21 7.84 -9.30 3.12
CA ARG A 21 7.76 -10.23 4.24
C ARG A 21 8.10 -11.62 3.71
N GLU A 22 9.17 -12.20 4.22
CA GLU A 22 9.60 -13.54 3.84
C GLU A 22 9.11 -14.56 4.89
N GLY A 23 8.13 -15.37 4.49
CA GLY A 23 7.55 -16.43 5.32
C GLY A 23 6.86 -15.97 6.62
N ASP A 24 6.56 -16.94 7.48
CA ASP A 24 5.87 -16.73 8.76
C ASP A 24 6.81 -16.32 9.89
N ASN A 25 8.13 -16.47 9.67
CA ASN A 25 9.18 -16.24 10.67
C ASN A 25 9.42 -14.75 10.98
N GLY A 26 8.69 -13.85 10.31
CA GLY A 26 8.78 -12.41 10.50
C GLY A 26 10.07 -11.78 9.96
N GLN A 27 10.86 -12.51 9.17
CA GLN A 27 12.01 -11.93 8.47
C GLN A 27 11.51 -10.98 7.37
N GLN A 28 12.11 -9.80 7.34
CA GLN A 28 11.73 -8.73 6.44
C GLN A 28 12.92 -8.39 5.56
N LEU A 29 12.76 -8.59 4.25
CA LEU A 29 13.73 -8.13 3.29
C LEU A 29 13.41 -6.67 2.96
N ILE A 30 14.31 -5.80 3.40
CA ILE A 30 14.21 -4.36 3.15
C ILE A 30 15.34 -3.98 2.20
N TYR A 31 14.99 -3.60 0.97
CA TYR A 31 15.91 -2.90 0.08
C TYR A 31 15.60 -1.40 0.12
N GLU A 32 16.62 -0.57 0.26
CA GLU A 32 16.48 0.87 0.20
C GLU A 32 17.55 1.53 -0.67
N LYS A 33 17.13 2.53 -1.45
CA LYS A 33 18.01 3.44 -2.17
C LYS A 33 17.41 4.84 -2.08
N LEU A 34 17.94 5.63 -1.15
CA LEU A 34 17.45 6.96 -0.82
C LEU A 34 18.47 8.05 -1.22
N PRO A 35 18.03 9.30 -1.45
CA PRO A 35 18.95 10.43 -1.55
C PRO A 35 19.85 10.53 -0.31
N GLN A 36 21.14 10.84 -0.51
CA GLN A 36 22.10 10.96 0.61
C GLN A 36 21.72 12.06 1.62
N ASP A 37 21.03 13.09 1.14
CA ASP A 37 20.56 14.25 1.90
C ASP A 37 19.10 14.12 2.35
N ILE A 38 18.57 12.89 2.49
CA ILE A 38 17.15 12.67 2.82
C ILE A 38 16.75 13.25 4.18
N SER A 39 17.65 13.28 5.17
CA SER A 39 17.41 13.81 6.52
C SER A 39 17.05 15.29 6.55
N GLU A 40 17.45 16.04 5.52
CA GLU A 40 17.25 17.50 5.40
C GLU A 40 16.04 17.84 4.52
N ARG A 41 15.24 16.84 4.09
CA ARG A 41 14.19 16.99 3.09
C ARG A 41 12.78 16.76 3.65
N HIS A 42 11.80 17.33 2.96
CA HIS A 42 10.42 16.86 3.02
C HIS A 42 10.25 15.62 2.15
N VAL A 43 9.56 14.62 2.69
CA VAL A 43 9.38 13.32 2.02
C VAL A 43 7.92 13.12 1.68
N LEU A 44 7.66 12.90 0.39
CA LEU A 44 6.38 12.36 -0.09
C LEU A 44 6.52 10.84 -0.16
N LEU A 45 6.02 10.14 0.85
CA LEU A 45 5.98 8.68 0.87
C LEU A 45 4.78 8.24 0.03
N LEU A 46 5.00 7.43 -1.00
CA LEU A 46 3.96 7.04 -1.96
C LEU A 46 3.64 5.56 -1.80
N ASP A 47 2.40 5.23 -1.47
CA ASP A 47 1.89 3.85 -1.46
C ASP A 47 0.40 3.86 -1.85
N PRO A 48 0.00 3.26 -2.98
CA PRO A 48 -1.37 3.39 -3.49
C PRO A 48 -2.44 2.89 -2.52
N ILE A 49 -2.15 1.84 -1.74
CA ILE A 49 -3.12 1.21 -0.83
C ILE A 49 -2.58 1.19 0.60
N LEU A 50 -3.27 1.86 1.52
CA LEU A 50 -3.04 1.74 2.96
C LEU A 50 -3.99 0.71 3.55
N GLY A 51 -3.57 -0.57 3.57
CA GLY A 51 -4.33 -1.68 4.17
C GLY A 51 -4.20 -1.76 5.69
N THR A 52 -3.41 -2.72 6.18
CA THR A 52 -3.16 -2.91 7.64
C THR A 52 -2.30 -1.81 8.26
N GLY A 53 -1.53 -1.08 7.45
CA GLY A 53 -0.55 -0.09 7.91
C GLY A 53 0.82 -0.67 8.28
N ASN A 54 1.01 -1.98 8.27
CA ASN A 54 2.27 -2.61 8.68
C ASN A 54 3.47 -2.19 7.81
N SER A 55 3.30 -2.18 6.49
CA SER A 55 4.35 -1.74 5.55
C SER A 55 4.63 -0.25 5.67
N ALA A 56 3.58 0.56 5.82
CA ALA A 56 3.71 2.00 6.04
C ALA A 56 4.49 2.33 7.32
N VAL A 57 4.19 1.64 8.43
CA VAL A 57 4.88 1.83 9.70
C VAL A 57 6.38 1.54 9.57
N GLN A 58 6.73 0.46 8.87
CA GLN A 58 8.13 0.12 8.62
C GLN A 58 8.83 1.15 7.74
N ALA A 59 8.20 1.60 6.65
CA ALA A 59 8.76 2.62 5.77
C ALA A 59 9.00 3.95 6.51
N ILE A 60 8.03 4.39 7.31
CA ILE A 60 8.14 5.61 8.12
C ILE A 60 9.23 5.45 9.19
N SER A 61 9.30 4.30 9.87
CA SER A 61 10.35 4.01 10.84
C SER A 61 11.74 4.07 10.22
N LEU A 62 11.90 3.54 9.01
CA LEU A 62 13.15 3.58 8.26
C LEU A 62 13.55 5.03 7.93
N LEU A 63 12.62 5.85 7.45
CA LEU A 63 12.86 7.27 7.16
C LEU A 63 13.29 8.04 8.42
N ILE A 64 12.61 7.81 9.55
CA ILE A 64 12.96 8.42 10.84
C ILE A 64 14.34 7.96 11.30
N LYS A 65 14.67 6.67 11.15
CA LYS A 65 16.00 6.12 11.44
C LYS A 65 17.09 6.73 10.56
N LYS A 66 16.74 7.17 9.34
CA LYS A 66 17.62 7.94 8.44
C LYS A 66 17.69 9.43 8.76
N GLY A 67 17.05 9.88 9.84
CA GLY A 67 17.11 11.25 10.33
C GLY A 67 16.05 12.17 9.74
N VAL A 68 15.07 11.66 8.99
CA VAL A 68 13.95 12.48 8.51
C VAL A 68 13.05 12.86 9.70
N PRO A 69 12.79 14.16 9.96
CA PRO A 69 11.84 14.55 10.98
C PRO A 69 10.44 14.01 10.65
N GLU A 70 9.75 13.44 11.64
CA GLU A 70 8.42 12.86 11.44
C GLU A 70 7.41 13.86 10.82
N SER A 71 7.47 15.13 11.24
CA SER A 71 6.64 16.21 10.70
C SER A 71 6.91 16.56 9.23
N ASN A 72 8.04 16.09 8.68
CA ASN A 72 8.43 16.33 7.30
C ASN A 72 7.98 15.21 6.36
N ILE A 73 7.32 14.17 6.88
CA ILE A 73 6.80 13.05 6.10
C ILE A 73 5.32 13.28 5.80
N ILE A 74 4.98 13.30 4.51
CA ILE A 74 3.61 13.29 4.01
C ILE A 74 3.41 11.95 3.32
N PHE A 75 2.50 11.14 3.85
CA PHE A 75 2.14 9.84 3.30
C PHE A 75 0.95 9.98 2.35
N LEU A 76 1.18 9.66 1.07
CA LEU A 76 0.21 9.79 -0.01
C LEU A 76 -0.34 8.42 -0.39
N ASN A 77 -1.66 8.27 -0.35
CA ASN A 77 -2.39 7.06 -0.70
C ASN A 77 -3.51 7.37 -1.70
N LEU A 78 -3.96 6.35 -2.42
CA LEU A 78 -5.19 6.44 -3.22
C LEU A 78 -6.37 5.99 -2.36
N ILE A 79 -6.28 4.79 -1.81
CA ILE A 79 -7.32 4.17 -0.97
C ILE A 79 -6.70 3.75 0.36
N SER A 80 -7.45 3.96 1.44
CA SER A 80 -7.04 3.58 2.78
C SER A 80 -8.14 2.81 3.50
N ALA A 81 -7.77 1.82 4.31
CA ALA A 81 -8.66 1.25 5.31
C ALA A 81 -8.53 2.02 6.64
N PRO A 82 -9.62 2.21 7.40
CA PRO A 82 -9.60 2.92 8.68
C PRO A 82 -8.63 2.29 9.69
N GLN A 83 -8.44 0.97 9.65
CA GLN A 83 -7.47 0.24 10.47
C GLN A 83 -6.03 0.71 10.20
N GLY A 84 -5.63 0.80 8.93
CA GLY A 84 -4.30 1.25 8.53
C GLY A 84 -4.04 2.71 8.89
N VAL A 85 -5.03 3.58 8.68
CA VAL A 85 -4.96 4.99 9.10
C VAL A 85 -4.73 5.10 10.60
N HIS A 86 -5.49 4.34 11.41
CA HIS A 86 -5.34 4.34 12.85
C HIS A 86 -3.95 3.87 13.29
N VAL A 87 -3.45 2.78 12.69
CA VAL A 87 -2.12 2.23 12.97
C VAL A 87 -1.02 3.26 12.70
N VAL A 88 -1.07 3.94 11.55
CA VAL A 88 -0.07 4.97 11.19
C VAL A 88 -0.18 6.18 12.10
N CYS A 89 -1.37 6.75 12.30
CA CYS A 89 -1.56 7.94 13.13
C CYS A 89 -1.21 7.70 14.61
N LYS A 90 -1.46 6.49 15.13
CA LYS A 90 -1.06 6.12 16.49
C LYS A 90 0.45 5.99 16.64
N SER A 91 1.12 5.44 15.62
CA SER A 91 2.57 5.22 15.65
C SER A 91 3.35 6.51 15.38
N PHE A 92 2.83 7.37 14.50
CA PHE A 92 3.48 8.58 14.02
C PHE A 92 2.49 9.76 13.96
N PRO A 93 2.14 10.37 15.12
CA PRO A 93 1.11 11.41 15.20
C PRO A 93 1.44 12.71 14.46
N ARG A 94 2.69 12.92 14.03
CA ARG A 94 3.10 14.10 13.24
C ARG A 94 3.16 13.84 11.73
N VAL A 95 3.03 12.60 11.27
CA VAL A 95 2.92 12.29 9.84
C VAL A 95 1.58 12.80 9.32
N LYS A 96 1.60 13.44 8.15
CA LYS A 96 0.37 13.82 7.45
C LYS A 96 -0.02 12.74 6.46
N ILE A 97 -1.22 12.20 6.58
CA ILE A 97 -1.78 11.28 5.58
C ILE A 97 -2.68 12.07 4.63
N VAL A 98 -2.49 11.88 3.33
CA VAL A 98 -3.39 12.38 2.28
C VAL A 98 -3.83 11.18 1.46
N THR A 99 -5.11 10.84 1.56
CA THR A 99 -5.74 9.74 0.81
C THR A 99 -6.91 10.30 0.00
N SER A 100 -7.22 9.67 -1.13
CA SER A 100 -8.37 10.08 -1.95
C SER A 100 -9.67 9.52 -1.39
N GLU A 101 -9.62 8.30 -0.86
CA GLU A 101 -10.77 7.59 -0.31
C GLU A 101 -10.39 6.81 0.97
N ILE A 102 -11.39 6.62 1.84
CA ILE A 102 -11.33 5.73 3.00
C ILE A 102 -12.46 4.73 2.85
N ASP A 103 -12.10 3.46 2.67
CA ASP A 103 -13.02 2.35 2.44
C ASP A 103 -13.53 1.73 3.75
N ILE A 104 -14.43 0.75 3.64
CA ILE A 104 -15.15 0.16 4.78
C ILE A 104 -14.19 -0.47 5.80
N GLY A 105 -13.16 -1.17 5.31
CA GLY A 105 -12.25 -1.89 6.18
C GLY A 105 -11.39 -2.89 5.45
N LEU A 106 -11.01 -3.94 6.18
CA LEU A 106 -10.26 -5.07 5.67
C LEU A 106 -11.11 -6.34 5.72
N ASN A 107 -10.94 -7.24 4.75
CA ASN A 107 -11.47 -8.60 4.81
C ASN A 107 -10.51 -9.55 5.56
N GLU A 108 -10.84 -10.85 5.58
CA GLU A 108 -10.05 -11.90 6.24
C GLU A 108 -8.65 -12.07 5.65
N ASP A 109 -8.47 -11.76 4.37
CA ASP A 109 -7.18 -11.76 3.66
C ASP A 109 -6.39 -10.44 3.83
N PHE A 110 -6.83 -9.55 4.73
CA PHE A 110 -6.23 -8.24 4.97
C PHE A 110 -6.24 -7.29 3.76
N ARG A 111 -7.14 -7.51 2.80
CA ARG A 111 -7.38 -6.64 1.65
C ARG A 111 -8.42 -5.59 1.97
N VAL A 112 -8.22 -4.37 1.44
CA VAL A 112 -9.18 -3.27 1.59
C VAL A 112 -10.47 -3.62 0.84
N VAL A 113 -11.61 -3.39 1.47
CA VAL A 113 -12.94 -3.64 0.89
C VAL A 113 -13.83 -2.38 0.95
N PRO A 114 -14.55 -2.00 -0.14
CA PRO A 114 -14.59 -2.67 -1.45
C PRO A 114 -13.26 -2.68 -2.22
N GLY A 115 -12.39 -1.67 -2.02
CA GLY A 115 -11.00 -1.67 -2.50
C GLY A 115 -10.85 -1.75 -4.02
N MET A 116 -9.66 -2.18 -4.46
CA MET A 116 -9.30 -2.32 -5.87
C MET A 116 -8.56 -3.64 -6.17
N GLY A 117 -8.65 -4.64 -5.30
CA GLY A 117 -7.84 -5.87 -5.43
C GLY A 117 -6.34 -5.59 -5.33
N GLU A 118 -5.51 -6.43 -5.94
CA GLU A 118 -4.05 -6.27 -5.96
C GLU A 118 -3.62 -5.16 -6.93
N PHE A 119 -3.43 -3.95 -6.40
CA PHE A 119 -3.07 -2.79 -7.23
C PHE A 119 -1.79 -2.99 -8.03
N GLY A 120 -0.78 -3.64 -7.43
CA GLY A 120 0.50 -3.89 -8.09
C GLY A 120 0.32 -4.70 -9.37
N ASP A 121 -0.33 -5.85 -9.25
CA ASP A 121 -0.58 -6.75 -10.37
C ASP A 121 -1.38 -6.05 -11.45
N ARG A 122 -2.53 -5.49 -11.09
CA ARG A 122 -3.41 -4.78 -12.04
C ARG A 122 -2.74 -3.60 -12.74
N TYR A 123 -1.83 -2.89 -12.06
CA TYR A 123 -1.15 -1.73 -12.62
C TYR A 123 0.01 -2.13 -13.55
N PHE A 124 0.70 -3.24 -13.25
CA PHE A 124 1.83 -3.71 -14.03
C PHE A 124 1.49 -4.83 -15.02
N GLY A 125 0.26 -5.37 -14.97
CA GLY A 125 -0.17 -6.52 -15.76
C GLY A 125 0.56 -7.80 -15.36
N THR A 126 0.66 -8.06 -14.06
CA THR A 126 1.31 -9.27 -13.50
C THR A 126 0.32 -10.19 -12.78
N ASP A 127 -0.96 -9.96 -12.99
CA ASP A 127 -2.06 -10.84 -12.66
C ASP A 127 -1.83 -12.17 -13.40
N ASP A 128 -1.77 -13.30 -12.68
CA ASP A 128 -1.68 -14.62 -13.32
C ASP A 128 -2.99 -14.88 -14.08
N ASP A 129 -2.98 -14.78 -15.41
CA ASP A 129 -4.10 -15.15 -16.30
C ASP A 129 -4.34 -16.69 -16.31
N ASP A 130 -4.69 -17.29 -15.17
CA ASP A 130 -5.21 -18.67 -15.09
C ASP A 130 -6.57 -18.78 -14.38
N ASP A 131 -7.39 -17.72 -14.44
CA ASP A 131 -8.78 -17.72 -13.98
C ASP A 131 -9.76 -18.36 -14.98
N SER A 132 -9.29 -19.36 -15.73
CA SER A 132 -10.12 -20.15 -16.65
C SER A 132 -10.86 -21.30 -15.96
N GLN A 133 -11.41 -21.11 -14.75
CA GLN A 133 -12.43 -22.00 -14.18
C GLN A 133 -13.07 -21.48 -12.88
N GLN A 134 -13.91 -20.44 -12.97
CA GLN A 134 -15.06 -20.33 -12.05
C GLN A 134 -16.23 -19.60 -12.70
N VAL A 135 -16.66 -20.08 -13.87
CA VAL A 135 -18.03 -19.87 -14.31
C VAL A 135 -18.90 -20.80 -13.47
N VAL A 136 -19.55 -20.25 -12.45
CA VAL A 136 -20.55 -20.96 -11.66
C VAL A 136 -21.66 -21.42 -12.62
N ALA A 137 -21.74 -22.73 -12.88
CA ALA A 137 -22.83 -23.30 -13.65
C ALA A 137 -24.16 -23.04 -12.90
N PRO A 138 -25.24 -22.66 -13.59
CA PRO A 138 -26.53 -22.47 -12.94
C PRO A 138 -27.00 -23.81 -12.35
N ALA A 139 -27.41 -23.77 -11.09
CA ALA A 139 -27.96 -24.92 -10.38
C ALA A 139 -29.07 -25.57 -11.22
N GLN A 140 -28.88 -26.84 -11.60
CA GLN A 140 -29.94 -27.65 -12.16
C GLN A 140 -31.00 -27.86 -11.07
N LEU A 141 -32.10 -27.12 -11.17
CA LEU A 141 -33.37 -27.52 -10.56
C LEU A 141 -33.78 -28.84 -11.21
N SER A 142 -33.56 -29.94 -10.51
CA SER A 142 -34.22 -31.21 -10.83
C SER A 142 -35.69 -31.08 -10.44
N ASP A 143 -36.49 -30.76 -11.46
CA ASP A 143 -37.91 -31.03 -11.53
C ASP A 143 -38.14 -32.53 -11.28
N GLN A 144 -38.67 -32.89 -10.12
CA GLN A 144 -39.30 -34.20 -9.89
C GLN A 144 -40.77 -33.95 -9.57
N GLY A 145 -41.57 -33.86 -10.63
CA GLY A 145 -43.00 -34.10 -10.61
C GLY A 145 -43.32 -35.43 -11.32
N CYS A 146 -43.78 -36.41 -10.55
CA CYS A 146 -44.97 -37.21 -10.83
C CYS A 146 -45.41 -37.94 -9.55
#